data_AF-A0A0A3IY28-F1
#
_entry.id   AF-A0A0A3IY28-F1
#
_cell.length_a   1.000
_cell.length_b   1.000
_cell.length_c   1.000
_cell.angle_alpha   90.00
_cell.angle_beta   90.00
_cell.angle_gamma   90.00
#
_symmetry.space_group_name_H-M   'P 1'
#
loop_
_entity.id
_entity.type
_entity.pdbx_description
1 polymer ?
#
loop_
_entity_poly.entity_id
_entity_poly.type
_entity_poly.pdbx_seq_one_letter_code
_entity_poly.pdbx_strand_id
1 'polypeptide(L)'
;MLIDEAGRWFNSREWKDFPHEVFDLFTMHRHVKMDLFIAVQSFARIDKSLREVVELVYWATNRSYLPYHKYYGYYDLEKLGSMKKDHHVMHITWKSKRLRNYYDTFSMKEKFAHKPMVPLNKWSDRDLTRKEKVQLWTKHRKLRTMVKIKRLRRQMTARFNRSSD
;
A
#
# COMPACT_ATOMS: atom_id res chain seq x y z
N MET A 1 5.86 -18.93 7.00
CA MET A 1 4.60 -18.48 7.66
C MET A 1 4.14 -17.17 7.02
N LEU A 2 2.83 -16.96 6.86
CA LEU A 2 2.26 -15.72 6.34
C LEU A 2 1.21 -15.18 7.30
N ILE A 3 1.35 -13.92 7.69
CA ILE A 3 0.44 -13.23 8.62
C ILE A 3 -0.17 -12.03 7.89
N ASP A 4 -1.49 -12.08 7.66
CA ASP A 4 -2.24 -10.96 7.10
C ASP A 4 -2.76 -10.03 8.19
N GLU A 5 -2.91 -8.75 7.86
CA GLU A 5 -3.31 -7.67 8.78
C GLU A 5 -2.55 -7.64 10.11
N ALA A 6 -1.25 -7.95 10.07
CA ALA A 6 -0.45 -8.16 11.27
C ALA A 6 -0.36 -6.94 12.20
N GLY A 7 -0.64 -5.74 11.70
CA GLY A 7 -0.77 -4.53 12.52
C GLY A 7 -1.91 -4.56 13.55
N ARG A 8 -2.79 -5.56 13.51
CA ARG A 8 -3.78 -5.84 14.57
C ARG A 8 -3.16 -6.57 15.77
N TRP A 9 -2.15 -7.40 15.55
CA TRP A 9 -1.54 -8.22 16.58
C TRP A 9 -0.22 -7.62 17.09
N PHE A 10 0.49 -6.91 16.20
CA PHE A 10 1.82 -6.39 16.44
C PHE A 10 1.83 -4.86 16.46
N ASN A 11 0.80 -4.27 17.08
CA ASN A 11 0.60 -2.83 17.08
C ASN A 11 1.64 -2.14 17.96
N SER A 12 2.28 -1.09 17.45
CA SER A 12 3.29 -0.30 18.17
C SER A 12 2.78 0.33 19.48
N ARG A 13 1.47 0.50 19.64
CA ARG A 13 0.87 1.07 20.86
C ARG A 13 0.78 0.08 22.02
N GLU A 14 0.69 -1.21 21.72
CA GLU A 14 0.42 -2.29 22.68
C GLU A 14 1.66 -3.16 22.89
N TRP A 15 2.84 -2.68 22.48
CA TRP A 15 4.10 -3.44 22.51
C TRP A 15 4.48 -3.95 23.90
N LYS A 16 4.14 -3.20 24.94
CA LYS A 16 4.45 -3.59 26.33
C LYS A 16 3.75 -4.86 26.77
N ASP A 17 2.62 -5.17 26.15
CA ASP A 17 1.78 -6.33 26.48
C ASP A 17 2.12 -7.54 25.60
N PHE A 18 3.19 -7.43 24.80
CA PHE A 18 3.54 -8.45 23.83
C PHE A 18 4.36 -9.59 24.47
N PRO A 19 3.97 -10.87 24.30
CA PRO A 19 4.69 -11.98 24.91
C PRO A 19 6.13 -12.08 24.38
N HIS A 20 7.08 -12.30 25.28
CA HIS A 20 8.50 -12.38 24.95
C HIS A 20 8.79 -13.54 23.98
N GLU A 21 8.08 -14.65 24.09
CA GLU A 21 8.25 -15.83 23.25
C GLU A 21 7.94 -15.55 21.78
N VAL A 22 6.98 -14.65 21.52
CA VAL A 22 6.64 -14.27 20.15
C VAL A 22 7.72 -13.39 19.56
N PHE A 23 8.34 -12.52 20.36
CA PHE A 23 9.50 -11.75 19.93
C PHE A 23 10.69 -12.65 19.62
N ASP A 24 10.96 -13.65 20.46
CA ASP A 24 12.02 -14.64 20.25
C ASP A 24 11.81 -15.45 18.97
N LEU A 25 10.56 -15.76 18.62
CA LEU A 25 10.23 -16.39 17.34
C LEU A 25 10.65 -15.50 16.16
N PHE A 26 10.37 -14.20 16.22
CA PHE A 26 10.73 -13.26 15.16
C PHE A 26 12.24 -13.06 15.06
N THR A 27 12.97 -12.97 16.16
CA THR A 27 14.43 -12.80 16.14
C THR A 27 15.14 -14.08 15.72
N MET A 28 14.69 -15.25 16.17
CA MET A 28 15.32 -16.53 15.87
C MET A 28 14.85 -17.22 14.59
N HIS A 29 13.97 -16.60 13.79
CA HIS A 29 13.39 -17.20 12.57
C HIS A 29 14.44 -17.79 11.60
N ARG A 30 15.62 -17.18 11.51
CA ARG A 30 16.73 -17.68 10.68
C ARG A 30 17.34 -18.99 11.20
N HIS A 31 17.45 -19.14 12.53
CA HIS A 31 17.99 -20.36 13.14
C HIS A 31 17.07 -21.56 12.93
N VAL A 32 15.75 -21.32 12.99
CA VAL A 32 14.74 -22.35 12.71
C VAL A 32 14.41 -22.50 11.22
N LYS A 33 15.16 -21.83 10.32
CA LYS A 33 14.97 -21.86 8.86
C LYS A 33 13.51 -21.59 8.43
N MET A 34 12.89 -20.62 9.10
CA MET A 34 11.50 -20.25 8.86
C MET A 34 11.42 -18.88 8.18
N ASP A 35 10.85 -18.84 6.98
CA ASP A 35 10.55 -17.58 6.29
C ASP A 35 9.26 -16.98 6.84
N LEU A 36 9.32 -15.72 7.25
CA LEU A 36 8.19 -14.97 7.81
C LEU A 36 7.75 -13.86 6.85
N PHE A 37 6.50 -13.95 6.38
CA PHE A 37 5.88 -12.92 5.55
C PHE A 37 4.79 -12.20 6.33
N ILE A 38 4.92 -10.89 6.47
CA ILE A 38 4.00 -10.06 7.23
C ILE A 38 3.37 -9.03 6.30
N ALA A 39 2.05 -9.06 6.16
CA ALA A 39 1.30 -8.10 5.37
C ALA A 39 0.63 -7.06 6.28
N VAL A 40 0.87 -5.78 6.00
CA VAL A 40 0.26 -4.65 6.71
C VAL A 40 -0.10 -3.52 5.77
N GLN A 41 -1.17 -2.80 6.12
CA GLN A 41 -1.59 -1.60 5.38
C GLN A 41 -0.68 -0.40 5.63
N SER A 42 -0.10 -0.30 6.82
CA SER A 42 0.79 0.78 7.21
C SER A 42 1.95 0.21 8.01
N PHE A 43 3.16 0.35 7.49
CA PHE A 43 4.36 -0.15 8.16
C PHE A 43 4.58 0.50 9.53
N ALA A 44 4.19 1.77 9.69
CA ALA A 44 4.29 2.49 10.97
C ALA A 44 3.39 1.92 12.08
N ARG A 45 2.39 1.10 11.73
CA ARG A 45 1.54 0.42 12.72
C ARG A 45 2.24 -0.76 13.40
N ILE A 46 3.22 -1.37 12.74
CA ILE A 46 4.01 -2.44 13.35
C ILE A 46 4.90 -1.82 14.44
N ASP A 47 5.15 -2.55 15.52
CA ASP A 47 6.13 -2.16 16.53
C ASP A 47 7.53 -1.88 15.96
N LYS A 48 8.31 -1.02 16.62
CA LYS A 48 9.66 -0.63 16.17
C LYS A 48 10.65 -1.80 16.24
N SER A 49 10.65 -2.59 17.32
CA SER A 49 11.57 -3.71 17.50
C SER A 49 11.33 -4.80 16.45
N LEU A 50 10.07 -5.06 16.09
CA LEU A 50 9.76 -5.96 14.97
C LEU A 50 10.24 -5.41 13.62
N ARG A 51 10.13 -4.09 13.41
CA ARG A 51 10.62 -3.47 12.17
C ARG A 51 12.14 -3.58 12.04
N GLU A 52 12.90 -3.56 13.13
CA GLU A 52 14.36 -3.71 13.09
C GLU A 52 14.80 -5.11 12.62
N VAL A 53 13.99 -6.14 12.84
CA VAL A 53 14.27 -7.52 12.42
C VAL A 53 13.91 -7.76 10.94
N VAL A 54 13.11 -6.88 10.33
CA VAL A 54 12.68 -7.04 8.94
C VAL A 54 13.84 -6.76 7.99
N GLU A 55 14.16 -7.73 7.13
CA GLU A 55 15.23 -7.59 6.14
C GLU A 55 14.78 -6.91 4.85
N LEU A 56 13.53 -7.13 4.44
CA LEU A 56 13.02 -6.70 3.15
C LEU A 56 11.57 -6.26 3.25
N VAL A 57 11.28 -5.06 2.76
CA VAL A 57 9.92 -4.54 2.66
C VAL A 57 9.52 -4.36 1.21
N TYR A 58 8.36 -4.91 0.86
CA TYR A 58 7.70 -4.65 -0.41
C TYR A 58 6.52 -3.70 -0.23
N TRP A 59 6.60 -2.53 -0.84
CA TRP A 59 5.47 -1.62 -0.93
C TRP A 59 4.67 -1.88 -2.20
N ALA A 60 3.44 -2.37 -2.05
CA ALA A 60 2.53 -2.58 -3.16
C ALA A 60 1.80 -1.27 -3.52
N THR A 61 1.83 -0.91 -4.81
CA THR A 61 0.91 0.09 -5.36
C THR A 61 -0.03 -0.60 -6.33
N ASN A 62 -1.27 -0.81 -5.88
CA ASN A 62 -2.31 -1.36 -6.72
C ASN A 62 -3.15 -0.23 -7.31
N ARG A 63 -3.16 -0.12 -8.64
CA ARG A 63 -4.14 0.70 -9.35
C ARG A 63 -5.12 -0.24 -10.03
N SER A 64 -6.41 -0.12 -9.68
CA SER A 64 -7.45 -1.03 -10.15
C SER A 64 -7.54 -1.10 -11.68
N TYR A 65 -7.29 0.01 -12.37
CA TYR A 65 -7.36 0.12 -13.83
C TYR A 65 -6.10 -0.34 -14.59
N LEU A 66 -4.97 -0.59 -13.90
CA LEU A 66 -3.77 -1.12 -14.55
C LEU A 66 -3.82 -2.65 -14.60
N PRO A 67 -3.34 -3.28 -15.68
CA PRO A 67 -3.34 -4.75 -15.83
C PRO A 67 -2.24 -5.45 -15.02
N TYR A 68 -1.48 -4.72 -14.21
CA TYR A 68 -0.37 -5.22 -13.41
C TYR A 68 -0.35 -4.57 -12.03
N HIS A 69 0.27 -5.26 -11.07
CA HIS A 69 0.65 -4.74 -9.76
C HIS A 69 2.11 -4.28 -9.80
N LYS A 70 2.40 -3.15 -9.16
CA LYS A 70 3.77 -2.64 -8.99
C LYS A 70 4.18 -2.78 -7.53
N TYR A 71 5.31 -3.42 -7.30
CA TYR A 71 5.93 -3.59 -5.99
C TYR A 71 7.27 -2.88 -5.96
N TYR A 72 7.54 -2.15 -4.88
CA TYR A 72 8.80 -1.46 -4.65
C TYR A 72 9.49 -2.13 -3.46
N GLY A 73 10.71 -2.63 -3.66
CA GLY A 73 11.52 -3.30 -2.64
C GLY A 73 12.48 -2.33 -1.95
N TYR A 74 12.58 -2.45 -0.63
CA TYR A 74 13.45 -1.66 0.25
C TYR A 74 14.21 -2.58 1.20
N TYR A 75 15.54 -2.46 1.24
CA TYR A 75 16.44 -3.21 2.11
C TYR A 75 16.82 -2.41 3.36
N ASP A 76 16.80 -1.08 3.28
CA ASP A 76 17.25 -0.19 4.34
C ASP A 76 16.06 0.57 4.95
N LEU A 77 15.68 0.16 6.17
CA LEU A 77 14.45 0.60 6.83
C LEU A 77 14.56 1.94 7.56
N GLU A 78 15.78 2.41 7.84
CA GLU A 78 15.98 3.70 8.52
C GLU A 78 15.59 4.88 7.61
N LYS A 79 15.63 4.69 6.30
CA LYS A 79 15.27 5.70 5.28
C LYS A 79 13.78 5.73 4.95
N LEU A 80 12.92 5.14 5.79
CA LEU A 80 11.50 4.92 5.47
C LEU A 80 10.70 6.21 5.16
N GLY A 81 11.12 7.35 5.72
CA GLY A 81 10.47 8.65 5.47
C GLY A 81 10.50 9.09 3.99
N SER A 82 11.44 8.58 3.18
CA SER A 82 11.61 8.92 1.77
C SER A 82 11.17 7.82 0.79
N MET A 83 10.51 6.74 1.25
CA MET A 83 10.18 5.51 0.51
C MET A 83 9.77 5.70 -0.97
N LYS A 84 9.06 6.77 -1.34
CA LYS A 84 8.68 6.97 -2.75
C LYS A 84 9.86 7.17 -3.73
N LYS A 85 11.05 7.56 -3.27
CA LYS A 85 12.19 7.87 -4.15
C LYS A 85 13.29 6.81 -4.10
N ASP A 86 13.55 6.22 -2.94
CA ASP A 86 14.74 5.39 -2.71
C ASP A 86 14.41 3.89 -2.69
N HIS A 87 13.71 3.40 -3.71
CA HIS A 87 13.48 1.96 -3.87
C HIS A 87 14.66 1.33 -4.59
N HIS A 88 15.14 0.20 -4.08
CA HIS A 88 16.29 -0.49 -4.68
C HIS A 88 15.87 -1.38 -5.85
N VAL A 89 14.66 -1.95 -5.79
CA VAL A 89 14.15 -2.83 -6.85
C VAL A 89 12.68 -2.58 -7.13
N MET A 90 12.29 -2.63 -8.40
CA MET A 90 10.90 -2.57 -8.83
C MET A 90 10.49 -3.90 -9.46
N HIS A 91 9.43 -4.51 -8.92
CA HIS A 91 8.84 -5.73 -9.46
C HIS A 91 7.45 -5.45 -10.04
N ILE A 92 7.17 -6.05 -11.19
CA ILE A 92 5.86 -5.94 -11.85
C ILE A 92 5.26 -7.33 -11.96
N THR A 93 4.05 -7.50 -11.46
CA THR A 93 3.31 -8.77 -11.55
C THR A 93 2.01 -8.56 -12.31
N TRP A 94 1.83 -9.26 -13.42
CA TRP A 94 0.63 -9.16 -14.25
C TRP A 94 -0.59 -9.78 -13.55
N LYS A 95 -1.74 -9.13 -13.68
CA LYS A 95 -3.02 -9.58 -13.10
C LYS A 95 -3.57 -10.75 -13.90
N SER A 96 -3.14 -11.97 -13.60
CA SER A 96 -3.66 -13.17 -14.27
C SER A 96 -4.92 -13.71 -13.59
N LYS A 97 -5.81 -14.34 -14.38
CA LYS A 97 -6.99 -15.05 -13.85
C LYS A 97 -6.56 -16.23 -12.95
N ARG A 98 -5.49 -16.93 -13.36
CA ARG A 98 -4.90 -18.03 -12.59
C ARG A 98 -4.48 -17.59 -11.18
N LEU A 99 -3.79 -16.45 -11.05
CA LEU A 99 -3.38 -15.92 -9.73
C LEU A 99 -4.57 -15.52 -8.86
N ARG A 100 -5.63 -14.96 -9.45
CA ARG A 100 -6.86 -14.63 -8.71
C ARG A 100 -7.58 -15.88 -8.20
N ASN A 101 -7.57 -16.96 -8.97
CA ASN A 101 -8.24 -18.21 -8.59
C ASN A 101 -7.55 -18.95 -7.43
N TYR A 102 -6.26 -18.70 -7.18
CA TYR A 102 -5.59 -19.25 -6.00
C TYR A 102 -6.04 -18.60 -4.69
N TYR A 103 -6.68 -17.42 -4.75
CA TYR A 103 -7.16 -16.70 -3.58
C TYR A 103 -8.69 -16.66 -3.60
N ASP A 104 -9.30 -17.63 -2.92
CA ASP A 104 -10.75 -17.79 -2.97
C ASP A 104 -11.45 -16.74 -2.10
N THR A 105 -11.85 -15.66 -2.76
CA THR A 105 -12.64 -14.57 -2.15
C THR A 105 -14.08 -15.00 -1.86
N PHE A 106 -14.53 -16.17 -2.32
CA PHE A 106 -15.86 -16.69 -2.01
C PHE A 106 -16.01 -17.07 -0.53
N SER A 107 -14.92 -17.39 0.18
CA SER A 107 -14.93 -17.64 1.63
C SER A 107 -15.43 -16.44 2.46
N MET A 108 -15.36 -15.22 1.92
CA MET A 108 -15.94 -14.04 2.57
C MET A 108 -17.47 -13.99 2.46
N LYS A 109 -18.08 -14.57 1.42
CA LYS A 109 -19.55 -14.53 1.25
C LYS A 109 -20.26 -15.22 2.41
N GLU A 110 -19.79 -16.38 2.82
CA GLU A 110 -20.37 -17.13 3.95
C GLU A 110 -20.18 -16.39 5.27
N LYS A 111 -18.98 -15.85 5.53
CA LYS A 111 -18.68 -15.08 6.74
C LYS A 111 -19.53 -13.81 6.88
N PHE A 112 -19.98 -13.22 5.78
CA PHE A 112 -20.82 -12.03 5.79
C PHE A 112 -22.29 -12.32 5.43
N ALA A 113 -22.71 -13.59 5.32
CA ALA A 113 -24.06 -13.97 4.93
C ALA A 113 -25.15 -13.49 5.90
N HIS A 114 -24.81 -13.38 7.19
CA HIS A 114 -25.70 -12.90 8.25
C HIS A 114 -25.80 -11.37 8.32
N LYS A 115 -24.88 -10.65 7.66
CA LYS A 115 -24.94 -9.18 7.64
C LYS A 115 -25.93 -8.76 6.57
N PRO A 116 -26.77 -7.72 6.81
CA PRO A 116 -27.62 -7.19 5.77
C PRO A 116 -26.75 -6.83 4.58
N MET A 117 -27.21 -7.19 3.37
CA MET A 117 -26.52 -6.84 2.13
C MET A 117 -26.15 -5.37 2.21
N VAL A 118 -24.84 -5.06 2.20
CA VAL A 118 -24.42 -3.67 2.04
C VAL A 118 -25.07 -3.23 0.75
N PRO A 119 -25.96 -2.23 0.76
CA PRO A 119 -26.60 -1.79 -0.46
C PRO A 119 -25.47 -1.49 -1.42
N LEU A 120 -25.44 -2.21 -2.54
CA LEU A 120 -24.64 -1.84 -3.69
C LEU A 120 -25.27 -0.58 -4.25
N ASN A 121 -25.26 0.50 -3.48
CA ASN A 121 -25.35 1.83 -4.01
C ASN A 121 -24.12 1.93 -4.89
N LYS A 122 -24.30 1.62 -6.18
CA LYS A 122 -23.40 2.11 -7.20
C LYS A 122 -23.20 3.57 -6.86
N TRP A 123 -21.95 3.96 -6.63
CA TRP A 123 -21.58 5.34 -6.41
C TRP A 123 -22.11 6.14 -7.63
N SER A 124 -23.31 6.70 -7.48
CA SER A 124 -24.20 7.25 -8.51
C SER A 124 -24.69 6.30 -9.63
N ASP A 125 -25.93 5.83 -9.52
CA ASP A 125 -26.81 5.53 -10.67
C ASP A 125 -27.41 6.83 -11.23
N ARG A 126 -26.55 7.80 -11.57
CA ARG A 126 -26.92 8.77 -12.60
C ARG A 126 -26.10 8.40 -13.81
N ASP A 127 -26.76 7.88 -14.83
CA ASP A 127 -26.22 7.91 -16.18
C ASP A 127 -26.02 9.37 -16.55
N LEU A 128 -24.83 9.87 -16.22
CA LEU A 128 -24.40 11.21 -16.59
C LEU A 128 -24.63 11.32 -18.10
N THR A 129 -25.42 12.31 -18.48
CA THR A 129 -25.66 12.61 -19.88
C THR A 129 -24.30 12.84 -20.56
N ARG A 130 -24.22 12.61 -21.87
CA ARG A 130 -22.96 12.80 -22.62
C ARG A 130 -22.34 14.19 -22.37
N LYS A 131 -23.17 15.22 -22.18
CA LYS A 131 -22.74 16.59 -21.84
C LYS A 131 -22.08 16.67 -20.47
N GLU A 132 -22.66 16.06 -19.44
CA GLU A 132 -22.10 16.05 -18.09
C GLU A 132 -20.79 15.24 -18.01
N LYS A 133 -20.70 14.11 -18.73
CA LYS A 133 -19.46 13.33 -18.86
C LYS A 133 -18.33 14.17 -19.47
N VAL A 134 -18.61 14.95 -20.52
CA VAL A 134 -17.65 15.86 -21.16
C VAL A 134 -17.25 17.00 -20.21
N GLN A 135 -18.18 17.58 -19.46
CA GLN A 135 -17.87 18.62 -18.46
C GLN A 135 -16.99 18.09 -17.32
N LEU A 136 -17.28 16.89 -16.79
CA LEU A 136 -16.46 16.26 -15.77
C LEU A 136 -15.05 15.97 -16.27
N TRP A 137 -14.92 15.46 -17.50
CA TRP A 137 -13.64 15.18 -18.13
C TRP A 137 -12.81 16.45 -18.36
N THR A 138 -13.43 17.53 -18.85
CA THR A 138 -12.76 18.83 -19.03
C THR A 138 -12.35 19.45 -17.70
N LYS A 139 -13.20 19.36 -16.66
CA LYS A 139 -12.86 19.79 -15.29
C LYS A 139 -11.66 19.02 -14.74
N HIS A 140 -11.63 17.70 -14.90
CA HIS A 140 -10.51 16.85 -14.48
C HIS A 140 -9.23 17.16 -15.25
N ARG A 141 -9.32 17.43 -16.56
CA ARG A 141 -8.19 17.83 -17.39
C ARG A 141 -7.59 19.17 -16.94
N LYS A 142 -8.44 20.18 -16.65
CA LYS A 142 -8.01 21.48 -16.10
C LYS A 142 -7.36 21.35 -14.72
N LEU A 143 -7.89 20.50 -13.85
CA LEU A 143 -7.29 20.21 -12.55
C LEU A 143 -5.89 19.58 -12.70
N ARG A 144 -5.74 18.59 -13.60
CA ARG A 144 -4.44 17.96 -13.87
C ARG A 144 -3.42 18.94 -14.43
N THR A 145 -3.82 19.83 -15.35
CA THR A 145 -2.91 20.85 -15.89
C THR A 145 -2.52 21.87 -14.83
N MET A 146 -3.45 22.33 -13.99
CA MET A 146 -3.14 23.22 -12.87
C MET A 146 -2.18 22.60 -11.87
N VAL A 147 -2.36 21.33 -11.51
CA VAL A 147 -1.45 20.61 -10.61
C VAL A 147 -0.06 20.48 -11.24
N LYS A 148 0.03 20.21 -12.55
CA LYS A 148 1.31 20.15 -13.29
C LYS A 148 2.01 21.52 -13.31
N ILE A 149 1.27 22.60 -13.56
CA ILE A 149 1.79 23.97 -13.55
C ILE A 149 2.27 24.37 -12.15
N LYS A 150 1.49 24.11 -11.09
CA LYS A 150 1.91 24.36 -9.70
C LYS A 150 3.18 23.59 -9.34
N ARG A 151 3.31 22.34 -9.79
CA ARG A 151 4.51 21.53 -9.58
C ARG A 151 5.73 22.11 -10.31
N LEU A 152 5.57 22.54 -11.56
CA LEU A 152 6.64 23.19 -12.33
C LEU A 152 7.07 24.51 -11.69
N ARG A 153 6.11 25.35 -11.26
CA ARG A 153 6.42 26.60 -10.54
C ARG A 153 7.24 26.34 -9.28
N ARG A 154 6.85 25.36 -8.45
CA ARG A 154 7.60 24.96 -7.25
C ARG A 154 9.03 24.49 -7.58
N GLN A 155 9.22 23.79 -8.70
CA GLN A 155 10.54 23.34 -9.14
C GLN A 155 11.41 24.51 -9.64
N MET A 156 10.82 25.48 -10.34
CA MET A 156 11.53 26.67 -10.80
C MET A 156 11.93 27.58 -9.64
N THR A 157 11.04 27.85 -8.68
CA THR A 157 11.38 28.62 -7.47
C THR A 157 12.46 27.94 -6.64
N ALA A 158 12.41 26.61 -6.51
CA ALA A 158 13.45 25.85 -5.79
C ALA A 158 14.80 25.82 -6.52
N ARG A 159 14.83 25.99 -7.85
CA ARG A 159 16.06 26.13 -8.63
C ARG A 159 16.63 27.54 -8.53
N PHE A 160 15.77 28.57 -8.63
CA PHE A 160 16.17 29.97 -8.52
C PHE A 160 16.80 30.26 -7.15
N ASN A 161 16.19 29.78 -6.07
CA ASN A 161 16.75 29.95 -4.72
C ASN A 161 18.06 29.19 -4.48
N ARG A 162 18.45 28.23 -5.34
CA ARG A 162 19.74 27.52 -5.26
C ARG A 162 20.83 28.13 -6.13
N SER A 163 20.47 29.06 -7.02
CA SER A 163 21.40 29.79 -7.88
C SER A 163 21.70 31.20 -7.37
N SER A 164 21.12 31.58 -6.22
CA SER A 164 21.27 32.87 -5.57
C SER A 164 22.04 32.79 -4.24
N ASP A 165 22.50 31.59 -3.89
CA ASP A 165 23.53 31.28 -2.88
C ASP A 165 24.83 30.93 -3.62
#